data_AF-A0A940YDV1-F1
#
_entry.id   AF-A0A940YDV1-F1
#
_cell.length_a   1.000
_cell.length_b   1.000
_cell.length_c   1.000
_cell.angle_alpha   90.00
_cell.angle_beta   90.00
_cell.angle_gamma   90.00
#
_symmetry.space_group_name_H-M   'P 1'
#
loop_
_entity.id
_entity.type
_entity.pdbx_description
1 polymer ?
#
loop_
_entity_poly.entity_id
_entity_poly.type
_entity_poly.pdbx_seq_one_letter_code
_entity_poly.pdbx_strand_id
1 'polypeptide(L)'
;MHNLTWTQAEKSLSRRLFDQALDAELADTLAQFKARAAAVSSPEAMWAIQPFLADRQREIDAKYDYRYSQLIIVFGRLLREGRIQEAQLAGLSEDKQALIKHVGGL
;
A
#
# COMPACT_ATOMS: atom_id res chain seq x y z
N MET A 1 7.48 -20.69 5.41
CA MET A 1 6.32 -20.01 6.01
C MET A 1 5.15 -20.98 5.95
N HIS A 2 4.42 -21.17 7.05
CA HIS A 2 3.26 -22.05 7.09
C HIS A 2 2.28 -21.71 5.96
N ASN A 3 1.65 -22.72 5.34
CA ASN A 3 0.57 -22.50 4.37
C ASN A 3 -0.62 -21.87 5.10
N LEU A 4 -0.60 -20.53 5.20
CA LEU A 4 -1.71 -19.76 5.75
C LEU A 4 -2.92 -19.97 4.83
N THR A 5 -3.91 -20.69 5.34
CA THR A 5 -5.18 -20.87 4.64
C THR A 5 -6.00 -19.59 4.83
N TRP A 6 -6.47 -19.04 3.73
CA TRP A 6 -7.33 -17.85 3.71
C TRP A 6 -8.78 -18.31 3.52
N THR A 7 -9.63 -18.02 4.50
CA THR A 7 -11.06 -18.25 4.38
C THR A 7 -11.68 -17.28 3.38
N GLN A 8 -12.90 -17.55 2.90
CA GLN A 8 -13.56 -16.65 1.96
C GLN A 8 -13.79 -15.25 2.56
N ALA A 9 -14.14 -15.18 3.84
CA ALA A 9 -14.33 -13.90 4.53
C ALA A 9 -13.01 -13.10 4.61
N GLU A 10 -11.91 -13.76 4.95
CA GLU A 10 -10.59 -13.12 5.00
C GLU A 10 -10.13 -12.67 3.61
N LYS A 11 -10.37 -13.45 2.56
CA LYS A 11 -10.08 -13.05 1.17
C LYS A 11 -10.82 -11.78 0.79
N SER A 12 -12.12 -11.70 1.09
CA SER A 12 -12.93 -10.52 0.82
C SER A 12 -12.47 -9.30 1.63
N LEU A 13 -12.11 -9.48 2.90
CA LEU A 13 -11.56 -8.40 3.72
C LEU A 13 -10.22 -7.91 3.17
N SER A 14 -9.28 -8.82 2.92
CA SER A 14 -7.97 -8.50 2.39
C SER A 14 -8.03 -7.77 1.06
N ARG A 15 -8.94 -8.18 0.17
CA ARG A 15 -9.13 -7.50 -1.11
C ARG A 15 -9.54 -6.06 -0.90
N ARG A 16 -10.57 -5.83 -0.09
CA ARG A 16 -11.06 -4.47 0.19
C ARG A 16 -10.00 -3.61 0.85
N LEU A 17 -9.29 -4.14 1.85
CA LEU A 17 -8.25 -3.40 2.55
C LEU A 17 -7.09 -3.02 1.62
N PHE A 18 -6.66 -3.96 0.78
CA PHE A 18 -5.61 -3.74 -0.22
C PHE A 18 -6.02 -2.68 -1.23
N ASP A 19 -7.21 -2.82 -1.84
CA ASP A 19 -7.70 -1.87 -2.85
C ASP A 19 -7.85 -0.47 -2.24
N GLN A 20 -8.41 -0.35 -1.03
CA GLN A 20 -8.55 0.93 -0.34
C GLN A 20 -7.21 1.62 -0.08
N ALA A 21 -6.19 0.87 0.36
CA ALA A 21 -4.87 1.43 0.60
C ALA A 21 -4.20 1.88 -0.71
N LEU A 22 -4.31 1.05 -1.76
CA LEU A 22 -3.77 1.38 -3.09
C LEU A 22 -4.45 2.62 -3.67
N ASP A 23 -5.77 2.69 -3.64
CA ASP A 23 -6.54 3.82 -4.15
C ASP A 23 -6.19 5.11 -3.41
N ALA A 24 -6.04 5.05 -2.08
CA ALA A 24 -5.63 6.21 -1.28
C ALA A 24 -4.22 6.69 -1.66
N GLU A 25 -3.27 5.77 -1.83
CA GLU A 25 -1.90 6.13 -2.20
C GLU A 25 -1.77 6.65 -3.64
N LEU A 26 -2.57 6.12 -4.57
CA LEU A 26 -2.70 6.65 -5.92
C LEU A 26 -3.33 8.05 -5.92
N ALA A 27 -4.35 8.28 -5.09
CA ALA A 27 -4.97 9.60 -4.93
C ALA A 27 -3.98 10.64 -4.39
N ASP A 28 -3.17 10.26 -3.39
CA ASP A 28 -2.08 11.10 -2.87
C ASP A 28 -1.05 11.43 -3.95
N THR A 29 -0.66 10.43 -4.76
CA THR A 29 0.28 10.61 -5.87
C THR A 29 -0.29 11.57 -6.92
N LEU A 30 -1.58 11.45 -7.24
CA LEU A 30 -2.27 12.34 -8.17
C LEU A 30 -2.36 13.78 -7.63
N ALA A 31 -2.69 13.95 -6.34
CA ALA A 31 -2.71 15.27 -5.70
C ALA A 31 -1.32 15.93 -5.74
N GLN A 32 -0.28 15.16 -5.42
CA GLN A 32 1.12 15.59 -5.48
C GLN A 32 1.58 15.97 -6.89
N PHE A 33 1.15 15.23 -7.91
CA PHE A 33 1.38 15.57 -9.30
C PHE A 33 0.70 16.90 -9.67
N LYS A 34 -0.60 17.06 -9.36
CA LYS A 34 -1.35 18.28 -9.64
C LYS A 34 -0.70 19.51 -9.00
N ALA A 35 -0.28 19.40 -7.73
CA ALA A 35 0.41 20.48 -7.03
C ALA A 35 1.75 20.86 -7.70
N ARG A 36 2.56 19.87 -8.08
CA ARG A 36 3.82 20.11 -8.79
C ARG A 36 3.60 20.73 -10.16
N ALA A 37 2.66 20.20 -10.95
CA ALA A 37 2.32 20.71 -12.26
C ALA A 37 1.83 22.16 -12.21
N ALA A 38 1.02 22.52 -11.21
CA ALA A 38 0.56 23.89 -11.01
C ALA A 38 1.70 24.88 -10.65
N ALA A 39 2.79 24.38 -10.07
CA ALA A 39 3.96 25.19 -9.70
C ALA A 39 5.01 25.29 -10.82
N VAL A 40 4.84 24.61 -11.95
CA VAL A 40 5.78 24.66 -13.07
C VAL A 40 5.76 26.05 -13.73
N SER A 41 6.94 26.68 -13.78
CA SER A 41 7.13 27.98 -14.46
C SER A 41 8.15 27.93 -15.60
N SER A 42 8.76 26.78 -15.86
CA SER A 42 9.73 26.60 -16.95
C SER A 42 9.74 25.17 -17.49
N PRO A 43 10.24 24.94 -18.72
CA PRO A 43 10.40 23.60 -19.29
C PRO A 43 11.28 22.67 -18.44
N GLU A 44 12.34 23.17 -17.79
CA GLU A 44 13.20 22.37 -16.91
C GLU A 44 12.44 21.86 -15.69
N ALA A 45 11.61 22.71 -15.08
CA ALA A 45 10.74 22.34 -13.97
C ALA A 45 9.66 21.33 -14.40
N MET A 46 9.17 21.40 -15.63
CA MET A 46 8.26 20.41 -16.21
C MET A 46 8.92 19.02 -16.27
N TRP A 47 10.16 18.94 -16.76
CA TRP A 47 10.87 17.65 -16.88
C TRP A 47 11.19 17.01 -15.53
N ALA A 48 11.32 17.80 -14.46
CA ALA A 48 11.52 17.28 -13.11
C ALA A 48 10.32 16.48 -12.56
N ILE A 49 9.13 16.59 -13.17
CA ILE A 49 7.95 15.80 -12.77
C ILE A 49 8.08 14.32 -13.19
N GLN A 50 8.72 14.05 -14.32
CA GLN A 50 8.89 12.69 -14.83
C GLN A 50 9.63 11.75 -13.85
N PRO A 51 10.83 12.08 -13.33
CA PRO A 51 11.53 11.22 -12.38
C PRO A 51 10.72 11.03 -11.09
N PHE A 52 10.00 12.06 -10.62
CA PHE A 52 9.10 11.94 -9.47
C PHE A 52 8.01 10.87 -9.70
N LEU A 53 7.35 10.89 -10.87
CA LEU A 53 6.32 9.89 -11.20
C LEU A 53 6.90 8.50 -11.36
N ALA A 54 8.06 8.37 -12.01
CA ALA A 54 8.75 7.09 -12.17
C ALA A 54 9.12 6.48 -10.81
N ASP A 55 9.57 7.31 -9.86
CA ASP A 55 9.86 6.87 -8.49
C ASP A 55 8.62 6.36 -7.77
N ARG A 56 7.52 7.12 -7.83
CA ARG A 56 6.26 6.73 -7.17
C ARG A 56 5.68 5.45 -7.78
N GLN A 57 5.68 5.32 -9.11
CA GLN A 57 5.20 4.13 -9.78
C GLN A 57 5.98 2.89 -9.32
N ARG A 58 7.32 2.94 -9.33
CA ARG A 58 8.16 1.83 -8.89
C ARG A 58 7.91 1.44 -7.44
N GLU A 59 7.74 2.42 -6.56
CA GLU A 59 7.46 2.17 -5.15
C GLU A 59 6.11 1.50 -4.91
N ILE A 60 5.07 1.95 -5.63
CA ILE A 60 3.73 1.37 -5.58
C ILE A 60 3.78 -0.06 -6.13
N ASP A 61 4.38 -0.27 -7.30
CA ASP A 61 4.49 -1.60 -7.93
C ASP A 61 5.26 -2.59 -7.03
N ALA A 62 6.31 -2.13 -6.34
CA ALA A 62 7.06 -2.95 -5.40
C ALA A 62 6.33 -3.19 -4.06
N LYS A 63 5.32 -2.38 -3.74
CA LYS A 63 4.58 -2.46 -2.47
C LYS A 63 3.33 -3.33 -2.59
N TYR A 64 2.57 -3.17 -3.67
CA TYR A 64 1.24 -3.73 -3.81
C TYR A 64 1.25 -5.04 -4.60
N ASP A 65 1.71 -6.11 -3.95
CA ASP A 65 1.67 -7.47 -4.49
C ASP A 65 0.46 -8.26 -3.95
N TYR A 66 -0.59 -8.40 -4.77
CA TYR A 66 -1.82 -9.11 -4.39
C TYR A 66 -1.72 -10.63 -4.57
N ARG A 67 -0.68 -11.25 -4.00
CA ARG A 67 -0.59 -12.70 -3.85
C ARG A 67 -0.80 -13.05 -2.38
N TYR A 68 -1.63 -14.05 -2.09
CA TYR A 68 -1.93 -14.47 -0.72
C TYR A 68 -0.69 -14.83 0.11
N SER A 69 0.38 -15.29 -0.53
CA SER A 69 1.67 -15.56 0.11
C SER A 69 2.46 -14.29 0.50
N GLN A 70 2.13 -13.14 -0.10
CA GLN A 70 2.78 -11.86 0.14
C GLN A 70 1.96 -10.95 1.07
N LEU A 71 0.65 -11.17 1.20
CA LEU A 71 -0.25 -10.25 1.91
C LEU A 71 0.14 -9.95 3.36
N ILE A 72 0.74 -10.90 4.07
CA ILE A 72 1.26 -10.63 5.43
C ILE A 72 2.34 -9.54 5.40
N ILE A 73 3.26 -9.64 4.44
CA ILE A 73 4.36 -8.69 4.28
C ILE A 73 3.82 -7.34 3.79
N VAL A 74 2.91 -7.36 2.82
CA VAL A 74 2.27 -6.16 2.27
C VAL A 74 1.52 -5.41 3.37
N PHE A 75 0.62 -6.07 4.12
CA PHE A 75 -0.12 -5.41 5.19
C PHE A 75 0.79 -4.95 6.32
N GLY A 76 1.84 -5.69 6.67
CA GLY A 76 2.82 -5.23 7.66
C GLY A 76 3.53 -3.95 7.21
N ARG A 77 3.95 -3.89 5.94
CA ARG A 77 4.53 -2.68 5.35
C ARG A 77 3.54 -1.51 5.35
N LEU A 78 2.30 -1.75 4.94
CA LEU A 78 1.25 -0.72 4.93
C LEU A 78 0.93 -0.20 6.33
N LEU A 79 0.96 -1.07 7.35
CA LEU A 79 0.76 -0.69 8.74
C LEU A 79 1.90 0.20 9.25
N ARG A 80 3.14 -0.19 8.99
CA ARG A 80 4.34 0.58 9.34
C ARG A 80 4.35 1.97 8.68
N GLU A 81 3.86 2.05 7.45
CA GLU A 81 3.76 3.30 6.68
C GLU A 81 2.49 4.10 7.01
N GLY A 82 1.64 3.63 7.95
CA GLY A 82 0.40 4.29 8.33
C GLY A 82 -0.68 4.31 7.23
N ARG A 83 -0.53 3.50 6.19
CA ARG A 83 -1.50 3.36 5.09
C ARG A 83 -2.74 2.56 5.49
N ILE A 84 -2.61 1.71 6.50
CA ILE A 84 -3.71 1.01 7.17
C ILE A 84 -3.53 1.09 8.69
N GLN A 85 -4.61 0.81 9.42
CA GLN A 85 -4.66 0.80 10.88
C GLN A 85 -4.88 -0.63 11.40
N GLU A 86 -4.39 -0.94 12.60
CA GLU A 86 -4.57 -2.25 13.23
C GLU A 86 -6.04 -2.69 13.31
N ALA A 87 -6.94 -1.75 13.61
CA ALA A 87 -8.38 -2.01 13.69
C ALA A 87 -8.97 -2.56 12.37
N GLN A 88 -8.38 -2.23 11.22
CA GLN A 88 -8.81 -2.74 9.92
C GLN A 88 -8.48 -4.22 9.72
N LEU A 89 -7.63 -4.81 10.57
CA LEU A 89 -7.26 -6.23 10.53
C LEU A 89 -8.19 -7.14 11.34
N ALA A 90 -9.17 -6.58 12.08
CA ALA A 90 -9.98 -7.30 13.06
C ALA A 90 -10.81 -8.48 12.51
N GLY A 91 -10.92 -8.65 11.20
CA GLY A 91 -11.57 -9.82 10.57
C GLY A 91 -10.61 -10.90 10.06
N LEU A 92 -9.31 -10.78 10.32
CA LEU A 92 -8.32 -11.82 10.07
C LEU A 92 -8.13 -12.70 11.32
N SER A 93 -7.70 -13.94 11.15
CA SER A 93 -7.32 -14.79 12.29
C SER A 93 -6.20 -14.16 13.12
N GLU A 94 -6.18 -14.39 14.43
CA GLU A 94 -5.21 -13.82 15.37
C GLU A 94 -3.76 -14.07 14.93
N ASP A 95 -3.45 -15.29 14.46
CA ASP A 95 -2.12 -15.63 13.92
C ASP A 95 -1.68 -14.71 12.76
N LYS A 96 -2.61 -14.37 11.85
CA LYS A 96 -2.31 -13.48 10.72
C LYS A 96 -2.10 -12.05 11.20
N GLN A 97 -2.94 -11.59 12.14
CA GLN A 97 -2.78 -10.27 12.74
C GLN A 97 -1.43 -10.14 13.45
N ALA A 98 -1.03 -11.14 14.23
CA ALA A 98 0.26 -11.16 14.92
C ALA A 98 1.44 -11.10 13.94
N LEU A 99 1.40 -11.89 12.86
CA LEU A 99 2.44 -11.85 11.82
C LEU A 99 2.50 -10.49 11.11
N ILE A 100 1.35 -9.89 10.80
CA ILE A 100 1.28 -8.57 10.15
C ILE A 100 1.87 -7.49 11.07
N LYS A 101 1.49 -7.48 12.36
CA LYS A 101 2.01 -6.53 13.36
C LYS A 101 3.52 -6.68 13.53
N HIS A 102 4.01 -7.92 13.63
CA HIS A 102 5.44 -8.19 13.71
C HIS A 102 6.22 -7.62 12.52
N VAL A 103 5.73 -7.83 11.28
CA VAL A 103 6.35 -7.22 10.08
C VAL A 103 6.24 -5.68 10.11
N GLY A 104 5.14 -5.16 10.65
CA GLY A 104 4.92 -3.73 10.85
C GLY A 104 5.81 -3.09 11.92
N GLY A 105 6.53 -3.89 12.74
CA GLY A 105 7.34 -3.41 13.85
C GLY A 105 6.55 -3.11 15.12
N LEU A 106 5.39 -3.76 15.30
CA LEU A 106 4.49 -3.64 16.44
C LEU A 106 4.43 -4.95 17.24
#